data_AF-A0A835Y325-F1
#
_entry.id   AF-A0A835Y325-F1
#
_cell.length_a   1.000
_cell.length_b   1.000
_cell.length_c   1.000
_cell.angle_alpha   90.00
_cell.angle_beta   90.00
_cell.angle_gamma   90.00
#
_symmetry.space_group_name_H-M   'P 1'
#
loop_
_entity.id
_entity.type
_entity.pdbx_description
1 polymer ?
#
loop_
_entity_poly.entity_id
_entity_poly.type
_entity_poly.pdbx_seq_one_letter_code
_entity_poly.pdbx_strand_id
1 'polypeptide(L)'
;MSGLATSLLLFVSSCLALSSAHDTCGSFSWDQSALQKYCSTPGQEAYRSPACSVFRLCSGAASPPLGRGLCATERLLITLCVDQPGLPECTGFKAAFSQAADHGACLAAKSLKAASTSAAVGHMRRACSPDSTLPGCDQCNAVVCETSDPLLAYAAACTHTAAEGCEAHAALCAQEGSASAQVLCLPPRLRAAATHSSIRAADAPPTPDPCVLDSSAPACAAYTYPDASALEDIARLCGSMPDMPGCAIEAACDKHDGSVSERYCRPFTVLGTLCGDMPGMRGCESYKALCVKPGSVVAQCTQQPPIPGAPTWSQARKAVFSACDDHPMEGCSACSKGDCPDPLGSLSAICHEMPNMAVCRTLWGFCDAAGPEDLREWCAEDSSRYLPSMIMYFHQRVQELILWKEWRPMNTAQYAASIVAIVAMGVLATGLKTAKGALALQWAHDRALAGEAPVPASIWLPSGEQVRETAIKSGIMGVSLTIDYFNMLIAMTFNVGLFAAVIAGYVVGSLLFTHVLENYGAILHHRRKQHALLVRRTALSRDGTANGDVEAGVALLAGGKGGKASTSAAGLSSDEDSEEQFRLQAEEAECNCVHSA
;
A
#
# COMPACT_ATOMS: atom_id res chain seq x y z
N MET A 1 6.28 -22.73 -14.38
CA MET A 1 4.82 -22.39 -14.45
C MET A 1 3.98 -23.10 -13.38
N SER A 2 4.35 -24.31 -12.93
CA SER A 2 3.68 -24.98 -11.80
C SER A 2 3.75 -24.21 -10.47
N GLY A 3 4.85 -23.49 -10.19
CA GLY A 3 4.98 -22.70 -8.95
C GLY A 3 4.05 -21.47 -8.86
N LEU A 4 3.72 -20.84 -9.99
CA LEU A 4 2.90 -19.62 -10.02
C LEU A 4 1.42 -19.90 -9.72
N ALA A 5 0.89 -21.04 -10.18
CA ALA A 5 -0.48 -21.45 -9.90
C ALA A 5 -0.67 -21.81 -8.42
N THR A 6 0.31 -22.49 -7.80
CA THR A 6 0.26 -22.85 -6.38
C THR A 6 0.39 -21.62 -5.48
N SER A 7 1.26 -20.67 -5.85
CA SER A 7 1.38 -19.39 -5.12
C SER A 7 0.10 -18.55 -5.20
N LEU A 8 -0.60 -18.53 -6.33
CA LEU A 8 -1.85 -17.77 -6.47
C LEU A 8 -2.98 -18.37 -5.61
N LEU A 9 -3.11 -19.71 -5.57
CA LEU A 9 -4.11 -20.39 -4.76
C LEU A 9 -3.85 -20.24 -3.25
N LEU A 10 -2.58 -20.28 -2.82
CA LEU A 10 -2.20 -20.04 -1.42
C LEU A 10 -2.46 -18.59 -1.02
N PHE A 11 -2.27 -17.63 -1.93
CA PHE A 11 -2.53 -16.21 -1.68
C PHE A 11 -4.03 -15.96 -1.50
N VAL A 12 -4.87 -16.48 -2.40
CA VAL A 12 -6.34 -16.34 -2.32
C VAL A 12 -6.90 -17.01 -1.06
N SER A 13 -6.39 -18.17 -0.67
CA SER A 13 -6.79 -18.86 0.57
C SER A 13 -6.39 -18.07 1.83
N SER A 14 -5.22 -17.42 1.82
CA SER A 14 -4.75 -16.62 2.96
C SER A 14 -5.56 -15.34 3.13
N CYS A 15 -5.95 -14.69 2.04
CA CYS A 15 -6.77 -13.48 2.08
C CYS A 15 -8.19 -13.73 2.63
N LEU A 16 -8.80 -14.89 2.34
CA LEU A 16 -10.14 -15.22 2.84
C LEU A 16 -10.17 -15.51 4.35
N ALA A 17 -9.12 -16.14 4.89
CA ALA A 17 -9.02 -16.42 6.33
C ALA A 17 -8.76 -15.14 7.16
N LEU A 18 -8.02 -14.17 6.61
CA LEU A 18 -7.74 -12.89 7.28
C LEU A 18 -9.00 -12.01 7.41
N SER A 19 -9.96 -12.14 6.50
CA SER A 19 -11.17 -11.31 6.51
C SER A 19 -12.14 -11.69 7.63
N SER A 20 -12.30 -12.97 7.96
CA SER A 20 -13.27 -13.39 9.00
C SER A 20 -12.78 -13.18 10.44
N ALA A 21 -11.46 -13.20 10.66
CA ALA A 21 -10.89 -12.97 11.99
C ALA A 21 -10.95 -11.49 12.43
N HIS A 22 -10.94 -10.56 11.47
CA HIS A 22 -10.97 -9.12 11.75
C HIS A 22 -12.34 -8.66 12.29
N ASP A 23 -13.44 -9.27 11.84
CA ASP A 23 -14.80 -8.88 12.24
C ASP A 23 -15.11 -9.21 13.70
N THR A 24 -14.78 -10.43 14.15
CA THR A 24 -15.06 -10.87 15.53
C THR A 24 -14.27 -10.06 16.57
N CYS A 25 -13.01 -9.73 16.25
CA CYS A 25 -12.10 -8.98 17.13
C CYS A 25 -12.62 -7.56 17.43
N GLY A 26 -13.16 -6.86 16.42
CA GLY A 26 -13.74 -5.52 16.57
C GLY A 26 -15.17 -5.50 17.10
N SER A 27 -15.93 -6.59 16.94
CA SER A 27 -17.34 -6.66 17.38
C SER A 27 -17.55 -7.01 18.85
N PHE A 28 -16.51 -7.51 19.54
CA PHE A 28 -16.63 -7.93 20.93
C PHE A 28 -16.79 -6.71 21.86
N SER A 29 -17.94 -6.57 22.49
CA SER A 29 -18.21 -5.47 23.41
C SER A 29 -17.52 -5.70 24.75
N TRP A 30 -16.62 -4.80 25.12
CA TRP A 30 -15.90 -4.87 26.38
C TRP A 30 -16.55 -4.05 27.49
N ASP A 31 -16.62 -4.62 28.69
CA ASP A 31 -17.11 -3.90 29.88
C ASP A 31 -15.98 -3.08 30.51
N GLN A 32 -16.09 -1.75 30.40
CA GLN A 32 -15.14 -0.82 31.01
C GLN A 32 -15.12 -0.92 32.55
N SER A 33 -16.25 -1.28 33.17
CA SER A 33 -16.33 -1.40 34.63
C SER A 33 -15.52 -2.59 35.14
N ALA A 34 -15.43 -3.67 34.36
CA ALA A 34 -14.57 -4.81 34.65
C ALA A 34 -13.09 -4.40 34.63
N LEU A 35 -12.65 -3.67 33.60
CA LEU A 35 -11.27 -3.14 33.54
C LEU A 35 -10.96 -2.26 34.75
N GLN A 36 -11.86 -1.34 35.11
CA GLN A 36 -11.71 -0.50 36.30
C GLN A 36 -11.58 -1.34 37.57
N LYS A 37 -12.40 -2.38 37.75
CA LYS A 37 -12.36 -3.29 38.90
C LYS A 37 -11.00 -4.00 39.02
N TYR A 38 -10.46 -4.51 37.91
CA TYR A 38 -9.16 -5.18 37.89
C TYR A 38 -7.99 -4.23 38.17
N CYS A 39 -8.06 -3.02 37.63
CA CYS A 39 -6.95 -2.07 37.68
C CYS A 39 -6.95 -1.13 38.88
N SER A 40 -8.03 -1.11 39.68
CA SER A 40 -8.15 -0.27 40.87
C SER A 40 -7.93 -0.99 42.20
N THR A 41 -7.83 -2.32 42.22
CA THR A 41 -7.69 -3.12 43.44
C THR A 41 -6.22 -3.53 43.67
N PRO A 42 -5.45 -2.85 44.55
CA PRO A 42 -4.06 -3.21 44.81
C PRO A 42 -3.95 -4.65 45.34
N GLY A 43 -2.91 -5.37 44.92
CA GLY A 43 -2.60 -6.72 45.39
C GLY A 43 -3.18 -7.87 44.56
N GLN A 44 -4.09 -7.60 43.62
CA GLN A 44 -4.51 -8.59 42.61
C GLN A 44 -3.41 -8.78 41.55
N GLU A 45 -3.25 -9.99 41.01
CA GLU A 45 -2.26 -10.23 39.93
C GLU A 45 -2.55 -9.36 38.70
N ALA A 46 -3.82 -9.20 38.34
CA ALA A 46 -4.28 -8.34 37.25
C ALA A 46 -3.87 -6.87 37.43
N TYR A 47 -3.77 -6.37 38.67
CA TYR A 47 -3.37 -4.99 38.97
C TYR A 47 -1.95 -4.68 38.50
N ARG A 48 -1.08 -5.70 38.42
CA ARG A 48 0.32 -5.59 37.98
C ARG A 48 0.49 -5.69 36.46
N SER A 49 -0.59 -5.93 35.72
CA SER A 49 -0.54 -6.05 34.26
C SER A 49 -0.11 -4.75 33.57
N PRO A 50 0.55 -4.82 32.40
CA PRO A 50 0.81 -3.66 31.55
C PRO A 50 -0.47 -2.88 31.23
N ALA A 51 -1.57 -3.60 30.96
CA ALA A 51 -2.88 -3.03 30.71
C ALA A 51 -3.35 -2.12 31.85
N CYS A 52 -3.24 -2.59 33.09
CA CYS A 52 -3.67 -1.79 34.25
C CYS A 52 -2.75 -0.62 34.54
N SER A 53 -1.46 -0.75 34.23
CA SER A 53 -0.50 0.34 34.34
C SER A 53 -0.85 1.47 33.35
N VAL A 54 -1.13 1.12 32.09
CA VAL A 54 -1.60 2.07 31.08
C VAL A 54 -2.97 2.65 31.45
N PHE A 55 -3.92 1.83 31.93
CA PHE A 55 -5.22 2.31 32.40
C PHE A 55 -5.09 3.37 33.51
N ARG A 56 -4.20 3.16 34.48
CA ARG A 56 -3.93 4.15 35.55
C ARG A 56 -3.30 5.43 34.99
N LEU A 57 -2.41 5.33 34.01
CA LEU A 57 -1.85 6.51 33.34
C LEU A 57 -2.91 7.27 32.53
N CYS A 58 -3.84 6.56 31.88
CA CYS A 58 -4.94 7.15 31.12
C CYS A 58 -6.03 7.78 32.00
N SER A 59 -6.28 7.21 33.19
CA SER A 59 -7.27 7.71 34.16
C SER A 59 -6.69 8.75 35.11
N GLY A 60 -5.39 8.73 35.33
CA GLY A 60 -4.64 9.78 36.01
C GLY A 60 -4.37 10.96 35.09
N ALA A 61 -4.08 12.13 35.68
CA ALA A 61 -3.55 13.26 34.95
C ALA A 61 -2.07 13.01 34.58
N ALA A 62 -1.80 11.98 33.77
CA ALA A 62 -0.49 11.81 33.17
C ALA A 62 -0.16 13.08 32.38
N SER A 63 1.02 13.64 32.64
CA SER A 63 1.53 14.81 31.93
C SER A 63 2.85 14.40 31.29
N PRO A 64 2.91 14.30 29.95
CA PRO A 64 1.82 14.48 28.97
C PRO A 64 0.77 13.36 29.00
N PRO A 65 -0.47 13.60 28.51
CA PRO A 65 -1.49 12.58 28.41
C PRO A 65 -1.09 11.50 27.40
N LEU A 66 -1.48 10.24 27.67
CA LEU A 66 -1.31 9.16 26.71
C LEU A 66 -2.29 9.32 25.53
N GLY A 67 -1.87 8.89 24.34
CA GLY A 67 -2.69 8.93 23.14
C GLY A 67 -3.96 8.07 23.26
N ARG A 68 -5.05 8.49 22.59
CA ARG A 68 -6.35 7.79 22.65
C ARG A 68 -6.27 6.32 22.25
N GLY A 69 -5.36 5.96 21.34
CA GLY A 69 -5.14 4.57 20.91
C GLY A 69 -4.58 3.66 22.00
N LEU A 70 -3.70 4.18 22.87
CA LEU A 70 -3.18 3.46 24.05
C LEU A 70 -4.24 3.31 25.13
N CYS A 71 -5.09 4.33 25.28
CA CYS A 71 -6.16 4.36 26.28
C CYS A 71 -7.45 3.65 25.86
N ALA A 72 -7.48 3.00 24.69
CA ALA A 72 -8.66 2.31 24.20
C ALA A 72 -8.99 1.09 25.09
N THR A 73 -10.19 1.06 25.67
CA THR A 73 -10.65 0.00 26.58
C THR A 73 -10.52 -1.41 25.98
N GLU A 74 -10.90 -1.58 24.71
CA GLU A 74 -10.75 -2.86 23.97
C GLU A 74 -9.30 -3.35 24.00
N ARG A 75 -8.36 -2.46 23.67
CA ARG A 75 -6.94 -2.76 23.59
C ARG A 75 -6.35 -3.11 24.95
N LEU A 76 -6.74 -2.38 25.99
CA LEU A 76 -6.31 -2.65 27.35
C LEU A 76 -6.82 -3.99 27.85
N LEU A 77 -8.09 -4.34 27.60
CA LEU A 77 -8.64 -5.64 27.99
C LEU A 77 -8.05 -6.80 27.19
N ILE A 78 -7.85 -6.65 25.88
CA ILE A 78 -7.14 -7.64 25.07
C ILE A 78 -5.73 -7.89 25.62
N THR A 79 -5.01 -6.82 25.97
CA THR A 79 -3.68 -6.92 26.58
C THR A 79 -3.74 -7.61 27.96
N LEU A 80 -4.77 -7.31 28.76
CA LEU A 80 -5.01 -7.97 30.03
C LEU A 80 -5.25 -9.46 29.84
N CYS A 81 -5.95 -9.88 28.78
CA CYS A 81 -6.21 -11.29 28.48
C CYS A 81 -4.98 -12.06 27.98
N VAL A 82 -3.98 -11.38 27.41
CA VAL A 82 -2.67 -11.98 27.12
C VAL A 82 -1.94 -12.32 28.43
N ASP A 83 -2.03 -11.44 29.42
CA ASP A 83 -1.31 -11.58 30.69
C ASP A 83 -2.04 -12.48 31.70
N GLN A 84 -3.38 -12.41 31.73
CA GLN A 84 -4.26 -13.05 32.69
C GLN A 84 -5.41 -13.79 31.98
N PRO A 85 -5.12 -14.88 31.24
CA PRO A 85 -6.12 -15.57 30.41
C PRO A 85 -7.25 -16.24 31.21
N GLY A 86 -7.09 -16.39 32.53
CA GLY A 86 -8.08 -17.00 33.41
C GLY A 86 -9.20 -16.08 33.89
N LEU A 87 -9.16 -14.78 33.56
CA LEU A 87 -10.22 -13.84 33.95
C LEU A 87 -11.55 -14.18 33.24
N PRO A 88 -12.71 -14.01 33.90
CA PRO A 88 -14.02 -14.31 33.31
C PRO A 88 -14.25 -13.68 31.93
N GLU A 89 -13.91 -12.41 31.77
CA GLU A 89 -14.04 -11.65 30.52
C GLU A 89 -13.14 -12.23 29.43
N CYS A 90 -11.94 -12.69 29.79
CA CYS A 90 -11.00 -13.32 28.88
C CYS A 90 -11.45 -14.72 28.45
N THR A 91 -12.11 -15.47 29.35
CA THR A 91 -12.72 -16.75 28.99
C THR A 91 -13.92 -16.56 28.04
N GLY A 92 -14.74 -15.54 28.27
CA GLY A 92 -15.85 -15.16 27.38
C GLY A 92 -15.36 -14.70 26.01
N PHE A 93 -14.32 -13.85 25.99
CA PHE A 93 -13.67 -13.41 24.77
C PHE A 93 -13.08 -14.57 23.96
N LYS A 94 -12.35 -15.49 24.61
CA LYS A 94 -11.81 -16.69 23.96
C LYS A 94 -12.92 -17.59 23.40
N ALA A 95 -14.03 -17.74 24.12
CA ALA A 95 -15.17 -18.54 23.70
C ALA A 95 -15.93 -17.96 22.49
N ALA A 96 -15.77 -16.66 22.20
CA ALA A 96 -16.36 -16.02 21.02
C ALA A 96 -15.70 -16.43 19.70
N PHE A 97 -14.51 -17.05 19.74
CA PHE A 97 -13.80 -17.52 18.55
C PHE A 97 -14.07 -19.01 18.30
N SER A 98 -14.42 -19.35 17.06
CA SER A 98 -14.63 -20.75 16.65
C SER A 98 -13.31 -21.54 16.53
N GLN A 99 -12.19 -20.85 16.27
CA GLN A 99 -10.87 -21.45 16.14
C GLN A 99 -9.85 -20.75 17.05
N ALA A 100 -8.96 -21.53 17.65
CA ALA A 100 -7.89 -21.01 18.50
C ALA A 100 -6.89 -20.13 17.73
N ALA A 101 -6.69 -20.40 16.43
CA ALA A 101 -5.81 -19.63 15.57
C ALA A 101 -6.31 -18.18 15.40
N ASP A 102 -7.61 -17.98 15.18
CA ASP A 102 -8.23 -16.66 15.01
C ASP A 102 -8.11 -15.81 16.28
N HIS A 103 -8.35 -16.44 17.44
CA HIS A 103 -8.15 -15.79 18.74
C HIS A 103 -6.69 -15.35 18.91
N GLY A 104 -5.74 -16.22 18.59
CA GLY A 104 -4.31 -15.89 18.63
C GLY A 104 -3.93 -14.73 17.71
N ALA A 105 -4.46 -14.71 16.48
CA ALA A 105 -4.23 -13.63 15.52
C ALA A 105 -4.79 -12.29 16.01
N CYS A 106 -6.01 -12.28 16.59
CA CYS A 106 -6.60 -11.09 17.18
C CYS A 106 -5.78 -10.55 18.37
N LEU A 107 -5.35 -11.43 19.30
CA LEU A 107 -4.47 -11.04 20.40
C LEU A 107 -3.17 -10.41 19.88
N ALA A 108 -2.52 -11.02 18.88
CA ALA A 108 -1.26 -10.52 18.32
C ALA A 108 -1.42 -9.17 17.59
N ALA A 109 -2.57 -8.94 16.94
CA ALA A 109 -2.84 -7.71 16.21
C ALA A 109 -3.22 -6.53 17.12
N LYS A 110 -4.02 -6.78 18.17
CA LYS A 110 -4.63 -5.72 18.98
C LYS A 110 -3.97 -5.48 20.33
N SER A 111 -3.30 -6.46 20.93
CA SER A 111 -2.65 -6.25 22.23
C SER A 111 -1.57 -5.18 22.15
N LEU A 112 -1.28 -4.53 23.27
CA LEU A 112 -0.06 -3.76 23.41
C LEU A 112 1.10 -4.73 23.22
N LYS A 113 2.01 -4.41 22.30
CA LYS A 113 3.30 -5.13 22.15
C LYS A 113 4.24 -4.85 23.32
N ALA A 114 3.70 -4.58 24.50
CA ALA A 114 4.44 -4.53 25.75
C ALA A 114 4.79 -5.96 26.17
N ALA A 115 5.92 -6.12 26.85
CA ALA A 115 6.23 -7.37 27.53
C ALA A 115 5.08 -7.75 28.48
N SER A 116 4.70 -9.03 28.55
CA SER A 116 3.81 -9.53 29.60
C SER A 116 4.38 -9.19 30.99
N THR A 117 3.57 -9.22 32.04
CA THR A 117 4.04 -9.00 33.41
C THR A 117 5.19 -9.95 33.75
N SER A 118 5.08 -11.21 33.36
CA SER A 118 6.12 -12.22 33.55
C SER A 118 7.41 -11.90 32.79
N ALA A 119 7.31 -11.39 31.56
CA ALA A 119 8.46 -10.99 30.76
C ALA A 119 9.13 -9.72 31.30
N ALA A 120 8.34 -8.70 31.66
CA ALA A 120 8.83 -7.46 32.27
C ALA A 120 9.53 -7.75 33.62
N VAL A 121 8.89 -8.50 34.51
CA VAL A 121 9.48 -8.93 35.79
C VAL A 121 10.72 -9.79 35.58
N GLY A 122 10.69 -10.70 34.60
CA GLY A 122 11.83 -11.54 34.24
C GLY A 122 13.02 -10.73 33.74
N HIS A 123 12.80 -9.68 32.95
CA HIS A 123 13.83 -8.74 32.54
C HIS A 123 14.37 -7.96 33.74
N MET A 124 13.49 -7.37 34.56
CA MET A 124 13.91 -6.59 35.74
C MET A 124 14.74 -7.43 36.71
N ARG A 125 14.39 -8.70 36.96
CA ARG A 125 15.20 -9.60 37.81
C ARG A 125 16.61 -9.86 37.25
N ARG A 126 16.78 -9.86 35.92
CA ARG A 126 18.10 -10.05 35.28
C ARG A 126 18.90 -8.76 35.21
N ALA A 127 18.22 -7.63 34.95
CA ALA A 127 18.86 -6.32 34.77
C ALA A 127 19.21 -5.63 36.12
N CYS A 128 18.44 -5.92 37.18
CA CYS A 128 18.66 -5.34 38.50
C CYS A 128 19.62 -6.21 39.33
N SER A 129 20.92 -5.92 39.23
CA SER A 129 21.90 -6.38 40.21
C SER A 129 21.80 -5.55 41.51
N PRO A 130 22.29 -6.05 42.67
CA PRO A 130 22.29 -5.29 43.93
C PRO A 130 22.98 -3.93 43.84
N ASP A 131 23.92 -3.78 42.89
CA ASP A 131 24.69 -2.57 42.66
C ASP A 131 24.19 -1.76 41.44
N SER A 132 23.07 -2.15 40.83
CA SER A 132 22.54 -1.49 39.64
C SER A 132 21.93 -0.14 40.00
N THR A 133 22.37 0.91 39.31
CA THR A 133 21.80 2.27 39.40
C THR A 133 20.71 2.50 38.34
N LEU A 134 20.24 1.44 37.69
CA LEU A 134 19.20 1.54 36.66
C LEU A 134 17.88 2.03 37.28
N PRO A 135 17.24 3.05 36.68
CA PRO A 135 15.93 3.53 37.12
C PRO A 135 14.91 2.39 37.15
N GLY A 136 14.17 2.25 38.26
CA GLY A 136 13.16 1.21 38.44
C GLY A 136 13.66 -0.07 39.12
N CYS A 137 14.97 -0.18 39.42
CA CYS A 137 15.52 -1.30 40.18
C CYS A 137 15.38 -1.16 41.71
N ASP A 138 14.89 -0.02 42.22
CA ASP A 138 14.82 0.26 43.67
C ASP A 138 13.98 -0.76 44.46
N GLN A 139 13.05 -1.45 43.79
CA GLN A 139 12.17 -2.46 44.39
C GLN A 139 12.37 -3.86 43.78
N CYS A 140 13.47 -4.07 43.06
CA CYS A 140 13.74 -5.31 42.34
C CYS A 140 15.16 -5.80 42.56
N ASN A 141 15.28 -7.09 42.92
CA ASN A 141 16.54 -7.81 43.02
C ASN A 141 16.47 -9.10 42.18
N ALA A 142 17.56 -9.87 42.19
CA ALA A 142 17.68 -11.10 41.42
C ALA A 142 16.60 -12.16 41.73
N VAL A 143 15.97 -12.09 42.91
CA VAL A 143 15.02 -13.10 43.41
C VAL A 143 13.58 -12.59 43.36
N VAL A 144 13.35 -11.35 43.79
CA VAL A 144 12.03 -10.75 43.95
C VAL A 144 12.01 -9.35 43.36
N CYS A 145 10.97 -9.05 42.58
CA CYS A 145 10.69 -7.72 42.06
C CYS A 145 9.28 -7.37 42.52
N GLU A 146 9.22 -6.53 43.55
CA GLU A 146 8.00 -6.16 44.28
C GLU A 146 7.39 -4.84 43.82
N THR A 147 7.89 -4.31 42.69
CA THR A 147 7.33 -3.09 42.09
C THR A 147 5.82 -3.18 41.92
N SER A 148 5.14 -2.15 42.41
CA SER A 148 3.69 -1.98 42.24
C SER A 148 3.29 -1.74 40.78
N ASP A 149 4.24 -1.32 39.92
CA ASP A 149 4.05 -1.08 38.49
C ASP A 149 5.24 -1.65 37.68
N PRO A 150 5.17 -2.93 37.28
CA PRO A 150 6.24 -3.58 36.51
C PRO A 150 6.49 -2.93 35.15
N LEU A 151 5.45 -2.40 34.50
CA LEU A 151 5.57 -1.78 33.19
C LEU A 151 6.37 -0.48 33.27
N LEU A 152 6.05 0.39 34.24
CA LEU A 152 6.74 1.67 34.38
C LEU A 152 8.20 1.48 34.79
N ALA A 153 8.49 0.49 35.65
CA ALA A 153 9.85 0.12 36.03
C ALA A 153 10.65 -0.43 34.83
N TYR A 154 10.03 -1.33 34.04
CA TYR A 154 10.62 -1.86 32.80
C TYR A 154 10.88 -0.76 31.77
N ALA A 155 9.92 0.13 31.55
CA ALA A 155 10.07 1.26 30.62
C ALA A 155 11.16 2.24 31.09
N ALA A 156 11.29 2.48 32.40
CA ALA A 156 12.35 3.32 32.94
C ALA A 156 13.74 2.70 32.73
N ALA A 157 13.88 1.38 32.92
CA ALA A 157 15.11 0.66 32.65
C ALA A 157 15.48 0.72 31.14
N CYS A 158 14.53 0.40 30.26
CA CYS A 158 14.76 0.32 28.81
C CYS A 158 14.98 1.67 28.13
N THR A 159 14.50 2.77 28.70
CA THR A 159 14.78 4.13 28.16
C THR A 159 16.16 4.65 28.57
N HIS A 160 16.80 4.05 29.57
CA HIS A 160 18.12 4.48 30.04
C HIS A 160 19.26 3.74 29.33
N THR A 161 19.07 2.47 28.97
CA THR A 161 20.07 1.66 28.27
C THR A 161 19.39 0.80 27.20
N ALA A 162 19.99 0.74 26.01
CA ALA A 162 19.61 -0.22 24.97
C ALA A 162 20.12 -1.62 25.37
N ALA A 163 19.52 -2.19 26.40
CA ALA A 163 19.87 -3.52 26.92
C ALA A 163 19.13 -4.62 26.15
N GLU A 164 19.78 -5.79 26.04
CA GLU A 164 19.11 -7.02 25.59
C GLU A 164 17.88 -7.29 26.46
N GLY A 165 16.74 -7.60 25.83
CA GLY A 165 15.46 -7.77 26.51
C GLY A 165 14.55 -6.53 26.54
N CYS A 166 14.95 -5.43 25.88
CA CYS A 166 14.12 -4.24 25.68
C CYS A 166 13.39 -4.20 24.32
N GLU A 167 13.39 -5.30 23.55
CA GLU A 167 12.83 -5.36 22.20
C GLU A 167 11.32 -5.14 22.20
N ALA A 168 10.60 -5.63 23.22
CA ALA A 168 9.17 -5.40 23.36
C ALA A 168 8.86 -3.93 23.69
N HIS A 169 9.66 -3.28 24.54
CA HIS A 169 9.55 -1.85 24.80
C HIS A 169 9.82 -1.02 23.54
N ALA A 170 10.88 -1.36 22.79
CA ALA A 170 11.19 -0.71 21.52
C ALA A 170 10.06 -0.91 20.48
N ALA A 171 9.47 -2.11 20.40
CA ALA A 171 8.34 -2.39 19.51
C ALA A 171 7.08 -1.60 19.90
N LEU A 172 6.81 -1.45 21.20
CA LEU A 172 5.73 -0.59 21.69
C LEU A 172 5.97 0.87 21.27
N CYS A 173 7.17 1.40 21.46
CA CYS A 173 7.50 2.78 21.13
C CYS A 173 7.52 3.06 19.63
N ALA A 174 7.92 2.09 18.80
CA ALA A 174 7.86 2.19 17.36
C ALA A 174 6.42 2.19 16.83
N GLN A 175 5.51 1.45 17.47
CA GLN A 175 4.12 1.32 17.01
C GLN A 175 3.24 2.51 17.38
N GLU A 176 3.39 3.07 18.59
CA GLU A 176 2.48 4.12 19.09
C GLU A 176 2.92 5.54 18.68
N GLY A 177 4.15 5.68 18.18
CA GLY A 177 4.80 6.97 17.98
C GLY A 177 5.21 7.61 19.31
N SER A 178 6.28 8.40 19.29
CA SER A 178 6.80 9.06 20.50
C SER A 178 5.74 9.96 21.16
N ALA A 179 4.89 10.62 20.37
CA ALA A 179 3.85 11.52 20.85
C ALA A 179 2.76 10.84 21.70
N SER A 180 2.29 9.64 21.31
CA SER A 180 1.20 8.95 22.01
C SER A 180 1.66 8.24 23.29
N ALA A 181 2.95 7.93 23.38
CA ALA A 181 3.54 7.10 24.44
C ALA A 181 4.66 7.82 25.20
N GLN A 182 4.70 9.16 25.21
CA GLN A 182 5.80 9.94 25.76
C GLN A 182 6.19 9.50 27.19
N VAL A 183 5.21 9.23 28.06
CA VAL A 183 5.44 8.75 29.44
C VAL A 183 6.11 7.37 29.50
N LEU A 184 5.96 6.52 28.48
CA LEU A 184 6.56 5.20 28.43
C LEU A 184 7.87 5.19 27.61
N CYS A 185 7.97 6.02 26.60
CA CYS A 185 9.03 5.94 25.58
C CYS A 185 10.13 7.00 25.74
N LEU A 186 9.90 8.08 26.48
CA LEU A 186 10.93 9.07 26.74
C LEU A 186 11.72 8.72 28.02
N PRO A 187 13.01 9.05 28.11
CA PRO A 187 13.80 8.96 29.33
C PRO A 187 13.17 9.77 30.47
N PRO A 188 13.26 9.33 31.74
CA PRO A 188 12.74 10.06 32.90
C PRO A 188 13.19 11.53 32.98
N ARG A 189 14.42 11.84 32.52
CA ARG A 189 14.93 13.22 32.47
C ARG A 189 14.14 14.12 31.52
N LEU A 190 13.72 13.59 30.37
CA LEU A 190 12.88 14.32 29.41
C LEU A 190 11.42 14.40 29.89
N ARG A 191 10.94 13.39 30.61
CA ARG A 191 9.62 13.44 31.29
C ARG A 191 9.60 14.54 32.35
N ALA A 192 10.67 14.64 33.14
CA ALA A 192 10.81 15.61 34.21
C ALA A 192 10.85 17.05 33.68
N ALA A 193 11.47 17.30 32.51
CA ALA A 193 11.39 18.61 31.86
C ALA A 193 9.93 19.00 31.49
N ALA A 194 9.10 18.03 31.11
CA ALA A 194 7.67 18.24 30.85
C ALA A 194 6.78 18.32 32.11
N THR A 195 7.26 17.84 33.27
CA THR A 195 6.50 17.85 34.55
C THR A 195 6.99 18.89 35.57
N HIS A 196 8.22 19.40 35.43
CA HIS A 196 8.79 20.37 36.38
C HIS A 196 8.21 21.79 36.27
N SER A 197 7.31 22.07 35.34
CA SER A 197 6.53 23.32 35.37
C SER A 197 5.37 23.31 36.38
N SER A 198 5.11 22.23 37.15
CA SER A 198 3.90 22.20 37.99
C SER A 198 4.08 21.95 39.50
N ILE A 199 5.11 21.26 40.01
CA ILE A 199 5.16 20.96 41.47
C ILE A 199 6.59 20.92 42.05
N ARG A 200 7.42 21.92 41.73
CA ARG A 200 8.48 22.34 42.67
C ARG A 200 8.00 23.63 43.32
N ALA A 201 8.15 23.75 44.63
CA ALA A 201 7.91 25.01 45.34
C ALA A 201 8.62 26.12 44.55
N ALA A 202 7.82 26.99 43.95
CA ALA A 202 8.29 27.97 42.99
C ALA A 202 9.36 28.82 43.67
N ASP A 203 10.61 28.66 43.23
CA ASP A 203 11.48 29.82 43.17
C ASP A 203 10.67 30.90 42.46
N ALA A 204 10.58 32.07 43.09
CA ALA A 204 9.76 33.16 42.58
C ALA A 204 10.02 33.31 41.08
N PRO A 205 8.96 33.38 40.24
CA PRO A 205 9.13 33.44 38.80
C PRO A 205 10.17 34.51 38.50
N PRO A 206 11.23 34.18 37.72
CA PRO A 206 12.28 35.14 37.45
C PRO A 206 11.62 36.43 36.96
N THR A 207 11.99 37.55 37.58
CA THR A 207 11.43 38.84 37.22
C THR A 207 11.56 39.02 35.72
N PRO A 208 10.46 39.27 34.99
CA PRO A 208 10.48 39.36 33.54
C PRO A 208 11.50 40.40 33.10
N ASP A 209 12.30 40.05 32.09
CA ASP A 209 13.37 40.90 31.59
C ASP A 209 12.82 42.29 31.23
N PRO A 210 13.49 43.39 31.63
CA PRO A 210 13.01 44.74 31.35
C PRO A 210 12.75 45.00 29.86
N CYS A 211 13.47 44.32 28.95
CA CYS A 211 13.23 44.44 27.51
C CYS A 211 12.00 43.71 27.00
N VAL A 212 11.54 42.67 27.70
CA VAL A 212 10.23 42.03 27.42
C VAL A 212 9.09 42.94 27.88
N LEU A 213 9.28 43.69 28.96
CA LEU A 213 8.28 44.65 29.45
C LEU A 213 8.23 45.93 28.59
N ASP A 214 9.40 46.45 28.19
CA ASP A 214 9.50 47.62 27.33
C ASP A 214 10.59 47.50 26.26
N SER A 215 10.22 46.85 25.15
CA SER A 215 11.07 46.67 23.97
C SER A 215 11.41 47.95 23.21
N SER A 216 10.79 49.09 23.55
CA SER A 216 11.06 50.39 22.92
C SER A 216 12.23 51.15 23.56
N ALA A 217 12.69 50.70 24.73
CA ALA A 217 13.81 51.31 25.40
C ALA A 217 15.10 51.14 24.57
N PRO A 218 15.90 52.19 24.33
CA PRO A 218 17.10 52.11 23.49
C PRO A 218 18.12 51.05 23.95
N ALA A 219 18.15 50.72 25.24
CA ALA A 219 19.00 49.67 25.81
C ALA A 219 18.66 48.26 25.26
N CYS A 220 17.44 48.07 24.77
CA CYS A 220 16.96 46.79 24.25
C CYS A 220 17.33 46.54 22.79
N ALA A 221 18.05 47.47 22.14
CA ALA A 221 18.42 47.30 20.74
C ALA A 221 19.25 46.02 20.48
N ALA A 222 20.13 45.68 21.43
CA ALA A 222 20.97 44.48 21.40
C ALA A 222 20.38 43.30 22.18
N TYR A 223 19.16 43.43 22.70
CA TYR A 223 18.52 42.35 23.44
C TYR A 223 18.30 41.14 22.54
N THR A 224 18.59 39.96 23.06
CA THR A 224 18.33 38.67 22.40
C THR A 224 17.49 37.84 23.37
N TYR A 225 16.29 37.48 22.94
CA TYR A 225 15.43 36.58 23.67
C TYR A 225 16.09 35.19 23.77
N PRO A 226 16.28 34.64 24.98
CA PRO A 226 16.99 33.38 25.15
C PRO A 226 16.30 32.22 24.44
N ASP A 227 17.07 31.38 23.74
CA ASP A 227 16.55 30.21 23.02
C ASP A 227 15.81 29.24 23.96
N ALA A 228 16.28 29.06 25.20
CA ALA A 228 15.58 28.24 26.18
C ALA A 228 14.17 28.77 26.51
N SER A 229 14.01 30.08 26.60
CA SER A 229 12.70 30.71 26.81
C SER A 229 11.80 30.59 25.58
N ALA A 230 12.38 30.71 24.38
CA ALA A 230 11.65 30.50 23.13
C ALA A 230 11.15 29.05 23.00
N LEU A 231 11.99 28.05 23.34
CA LEU A 231 11.61 26.64 23.35
C LEU A 231 10.51 26.33 24.38
N GLU A 232 10.54 26.95 25.57
CA GLU A 232 9.45 26.83 26.54
C GLU A 232 8.14 27.39 26.00
N ASP A 233 8.17 28.55 25.34
CA ASP A 233 7.00 29.17 24.74
C ASP A 233 6.47 28.35 23.55
N ILE A 234 7.34 27.82 22.69
CA ILE A 234 7.00 26.86 21.63
C ILE A 234 6.34 25.62 22.23
N ALA A 235 6.91 25.03 23.28
CA ALA A 235 6.34 23.84 23.91
C ALA A 235 4.94 24.10 24.49
N ARG A 236 4.68 25.29 25.06
CA ARG A 236 3.34 25.69 25.52
C ARG A 236 2.35 25.82 24.36
N LEU A 237 2.78 26.44 23.26
CA LEU A 237 1.96 26.63 22.05
C LEU A 237 1.62 25.28 21.41
N CYS A 238 2.62 24.47 21.09
CA CYS A 238 2.45 23.17 20.46
C CYS A 238 1.80 22.13 21.38
N GLY A 239 1.94 22.26 22.70
CA GLY A 239 1.18 21.46 23.66
C GLY A 239 -0.31 21.81 23.70
N SER A 240 -0.67 23.05 23.38
CA SER A 240 -2.07 23.51 23.33
C SER A 240 -2.71 23.26 21.97
N MET A 241 -1.93 23.39 20.89
CA MET A 241 -2.36 23.24 19.51
C MET A 241 -1.26 22.55 18.68
N PRO A 242 -1.17 21.21 18.74
CA PRO A 242 -0.10 20.47 18.08
C PRO A 242 -0.13 20.57 16.54
N ASP A 243 -1.31 20.82 15.97
CA ASP A 243 -1.52 20.76 14.52
C ASP A 243 -1.14 22.06 13.79
N MET A 244 -0.55 23.05 14.49
CA MET A 244 -0.15 24.31 13.86
C MET A 244 1.00 24.10 12.86
N PRO A 245 1.03 24.78 11.71
CA PRO A 245 2.13 24.70 10.74
C PRO A 245 3.51 24.94 11.36
N GLY A 246 3.64 25.87 12.31
CA GLY A 246 4.89 26.10 13.03
C GLY A 246 5.33 24.93 13.92
N CYS A 247 4.40 24.11 14.43
CA CYS A 247 4.73 22.92 15.23
C CYS A 247 5.20 21.76 14.34
N ALA A 248 4.65 21.63 13.13
CA ALA A 248 5.18 20.71 12.12
C ALA A 248 6.62 21.11 11.71
N ILE A 249 6.88 22.42 11.61
CA ILE A 249 8.23 22.95 11.35
C ILE A 249 9.20 22.62 12.48
N GLU A 250 8.80 22.83 13.74
CA GLU A 250 9.64 22.45 14.89
C GLU A 250 9.95 20.95 14.90
N ALA A 251 8.93 20.12 14.70
CA ALA A 251 9.10 18.67 14.66
C ALA A 251 10.03 18.22 13.53
N ALA A 252 10.07 18.93 12.40
CA ALA A 252 11.03 18.66 11.32
C ALA A 252 12.45 19.12 11.70
N CYS A 253 12.58 20.26 12.37
CA CYS A 253 13.86 20.76 12.87
C CYS A 253 14.53 19.80 13.88
N ASP A 254 13.74 19.16 14.75
CA ASP A 254 14.20 18.16 15.71
C ASP A 254 14.78 16.88 15.08
N LYS A 255 14.40 16.56 13.83
CA LYS A 255 14.92 15.37 13.12
C LYS A 255 16.39 15.52 12.71
N HIS A 256 16.89 16.76 12.59
CA HIS A 256 18.27 17.08 12.15
C HIS A 256 18.69 16.39 10.83
N ASP A 257 17.76 16.13 9.92
CA ASP A 257 18.01 15.46 8.63
C ASP A 257 18.32 16.44 7.48
N GLY A 258 18.33 17.75 7.77
CA GLY A 258 18.54 18.81 6.77
C GLY A 258 17.33 19.07 5.87
N SER A 259 16.14 18.57 6.25
CA SER A 259 14.89 18.85 5.55
C SER A 259 14.41 20.30 5.71
N VAL A 260 14.84 20.97 6.79
CA VAL A 260 14.63 22.40 7.06
C VAL A 260 15.97 23.08 7.31
N SER A 261 16.15 24.24 6.70
CA SER A 261 17.37 25.06 6.83
C SER A 261 17.57 25.54 8.27
N GLU A 262 18.82 25.55 8.73
CA GLU A 262 19.21 25.96 10.10
C GLU A 262 18.70 27.36 10.45
N ARG A 263 18.57 28.26 9.45
CA ARG A 263 18.03 29.61 9.68
C ARG A 263 16.58 29.62 10.15
N TYR A 264 15.79 28.64 9.71
CA TYR A 264 14.38 28.49 10.06
C TYR A 264 14.18 27.64 11.31
N CYS A 265 15.15 26.78 11.64
CA CYS A 265 15.16 26.02 12.90
C CYS A 265 15.66 26.79 14.12
N ARG A 266 15.84 28.11 14.02
CA ARG A 266 16.15 28.92 15.20
C ARG A 266 14.89 29.05 16.07
N PRO A 267 14.94 28.77 17.39
CA PRO A 267 13.76 28.81 18.24
C PRO A 267 12.97 30.12 18.14
N PHE A 268 13.64 31.27 18.06
CA PHE A 268 12.95 32.55 17.92
C PHE A 268 12.21 32.71 16.58
N THR A 269 12.73 32.12 15.49
CA THR A 269 12.09 32.12 14.16
C THR A 269 10.85 31.23 14.14
N VAL A 270 10.93 30.04 14.74
CA VAL A 270 9.79 29.12 14.89
C VAL A 270 8.72 29.75 15.78
N LEU A 271 9.10 30.33 16.93
CA LEU A 271 8.19 31.06 17.81
C LEU A 271 7.50 32.21 17.07
N GLY A 272 8.25 33.00 16.31
CA GLY A 272 7.68 34.07 15.49
C GLY A 272 6.69 33.57 14.44
N THR A 273 6.93 32.39 13.86
CA THR A 273 6.02 31.75 12.91
C THR A 273 4.72 31.30 13.58
N LEU A 274 4.80 30.65 14.74
CA LEU A 274 3.64 30.25 15.55
C LEU A 274 2.80 31.47 15.99
N CYS A 275 3.48 32.53 16.45
CA CYS A 275 2.81 33.74 16.90
C CYS A 275 2.31 34.64 15.77
N GLY A 276 2.84 34.47 14.55
CA GLY A 276 2.28 35.06 13.34
C GLY A 276 0.94 34.45 12.96
N ASP A 277 0.76 33.14 13.18
CA ASP A 277 -0.51 32.44 12.99
C ASP A 277 -1.54 32.83 14.06
N MET A 278 -1.18 32.69 15.35
CA MET A 278 -2.09 32.96 16.47
C MET A 278 -1.48 33.87 17.54
N PRO A 279 -1.47 35.21 17.33
CA PRO A 279 -0.81 36.16 18.21
C PRO A 279 -1.44 36.34 19.60
N GLY A 280 -2.59 35.69 19.86
CA GLY A 280 -3.31 35.74 21.13
C GLY A 280 -3.15 34.50 22.01
N MET A 281 -2.39 33.50 21.57
CA MET A 281 -2.18 32.25 22.31
C MET A 281 -1.17 32.43 23.45
N ARG A 282 -1.33 31.63 24.51
CA ARG A 282 -0.36 31.56 25.62
C ARG A 282 0.98 31.03 25.10
N GLY A 283 2.06 31.75 25.38
CA GLY A 283 3.39 31.55 24.80
C GLY A 283 3.77 32.63 23.78
N CYS A 284 2.82 33.46 23.30
CA CYS A 284 3.12 34.55 22.37
C CYS A 284 3.28 35.92 23.03
N GLU A 285 3.11 36.03 24.34
CA GLU A 285 3.17 37.30 25.07
C GLU A 285 4.54 37.96 24.93
N SER A 286 5.61 37.20 25.13
CA SER A 286 7.00 37.68 25.02
C SER A 286 7.32 38.13 23.60
N TYR A 287 7.03 37.29 22.61
CA TYR A 287 7.27 37.61 21.20
C TYR A 287 6.50 38.85 20.75
N LYS A 288 5.23 38.97 21.14
CA LYS A 288 4.39 40.13 20.80
C LYS A 288 4.94 41.42 21.43
N ALA A 289 5.35 41.35 22.69
CA ALA A 289 5.94 42.50 23.38
C ALA A 289 7.27 42.92 22.73
N LEU A 290 8.08 41.96 22.27
CA LEU A 290 9.36 42.22 21.63
C LEU A 290 9.24 42.66 20.17
N CYS A 291 8.42 42.03 19.34
CA CYS A 291 8.48 42.21 17.88
C CYS A 291 7.24 42.86 17.26
N VAL A 292 6.09 42.83 17.94
CA VAL A 292 4.83 43.39 17.41
C VAL A 292 4.53 44.77 18.00
N LYS A 293 5.07 45.08 19.19
CA LYS A 293 4.90 46.39 19.84
C LYS A 293 5.45 47.51 18.93
N PRO A 294 4.64 48.53 18.58
CA PRO A 294 5.12 49.67 17.81
C PRO A 294 6.29 50.36 18.50
N GLY A 295 7.35 50.64 17.74
CA GLY A 295 8.56 51.29 18.27
C GLY A 295 9.52 50.37 19.01
N SER A 296 9.33 49.05 18.96
CA SER A 296 10.36 48.12 19.43
C SER A 296 11.69 48.35 18.71
N VAL A 297 12.79 48.32 19.45
CA VAL A 297 14.15 48.47 18.92
C VAL A 297 14.92 47.15 18.86
N VAL A 298 14.32 46.03 19.28
CA VAL A 298 14.99 44.73 19.42
C VAL A 298 15.44 44.19 18.06
N ALA A 299 16.75 44.15 17.81
CA ALA A 299 17.30 43.79 16.50
C ALA A 299 16.99 42.34 16.09
N GLN A 300 16.87 41.42 17.05
CA GLN A 300 16.57 40.00 16.78
C GLN A 300 15.28 39.81 15.97
N CYS A 301 14.26 40.67 16.16
CA CYS A 301 13.00 40.61 15.41
C CYS A 301 13.18 40.77 13.90
N THR A 302 14.21 41.49 13.47
CA THR A 302 14.54 41.67 12.05
C THR A 302 15.54 40.65 11.53
N GLN A 303 16.42 40.14 12.41
CA GLN A 303 17.45 39.16 12.05
C GLN A 303 16.90 37.72 12.00
N GLN A 304 15.84 37.46 12.77
CA GLN A 304 15.17 36.17 12.91
C GLN A 304 13.65 36.37 12.76
N PRO A 305 13.18 36.86 11.60
CA PRO A 305 11.76 37.10 11.37
C PRO A 305 11.00 35.76 11.26
N PRO A 306 9.66 35.77 11.39
CA PRO A 306 8.83 34.60 11.06
C PRO A 306 9.12 34.08 9.66
N ILE A 307 8.89 32.79 9.43
CA ILE A 307 9.11 32.16 8.13
C ILE A 307 8.16 32.82 7.10
N PRO A 308 8.69 33.42 6.02
CA PRO A 308 7.89 34.23 5.12
C PRO A 308 6.89 33.38 4.37
N GLY A 309 5.64 33.84 4.30
CA GLY A 309 4.57 33.17 3.56
C GLY A 309 4.00 31.91 4.22
N ALA A 310 4.46 31.52 5.42
CA ALA A 310 3.93 30.35 6.13
C ALA A 310 2.39 30.43 6.25
N PRO A 311 1.64 29.39 5.80
CA PRO A 311 0.20 29.41 5.91
C PRO A 311 -0.21 29.40 7.38
N THR A 312 -1.30 30.09 7.71
CA THR A 312 -1.94 29.94 9.02
C THR A 312 -2.55 28.55 9.16
N TRP A 313 -2.73 28.05 10.38
CA TRP A 313 -3.42 26.78 10.62
C TRP A 313 -4.80 26.75 9.95
N SER A 314 -5.54 27.86 10.03
CA SER A 314 -6.87 27.98 9.41
C SER A 314 -6.80 27.97 7.88
N GLN A 315 -5.79 28.58 7.26
CA GLN A 315 -5.58 28.54 5.82
C GLN A 315 -5.22 27.13 5.35
N ALA A 316 -4.24 26.49 6.01
CA ALA A 316 -3.80 25.14 5.66
C ALA A 316 -4.94 24.13 5.79
N ARG A 317 -5.64 24.12 6.93
CA ARG A 317 -6.76 23.22 7.19
C ARG A 317 -7.91 23.42 6.20
N LYS A 318 -8.27 24.67 5.88
CA LYS A 318 -9.31 24.98 4.88
C LYS A 318 -8.89 24.51 3.49
N ALA A 319 -7.63 24.71 3.10
CA ALA A 319 -7.11 24.27 1.82
C ALA A 319 -7.16 22.74 1.68
N VAL A 320 -6.75 22.00 2.73
CA VAL A 320 -6.84 20.54 2.77
C VAL A 320 -8.28 20.08 2.62
N PHE A 321 -9.22 20.56 3.45
CA PHE A 321 -10.61 20.10 3.37
C PHE A 321 -11.29 20.47 2.05
N SER A 322 -11.03 21.66 1.51
CA SER A 322 -11.55 22.03 0.20
C SER A 322 -11.04 21.10 -0.90
N ALA A 323 -9.78 20.66 -0.83
CA ALA A 323 -9.21 19.75 -1.81
C ALA A 323 -9.77 18.33 -1.67
N CYS A 324 -9.93 17.87 -0.43
CA CYS A 324 -10.41 16.53 -0.09
C CYS A 324 -11.91 16.33 -0.31
N ASP A 325 -12.71 17.40 -0.26
CA ASP A 325 -14.13 17.36 -0.59
C ASP A 325 -14.36 17.15 -2.11
N ASP A 326 -13.45 17.63 -2.95
CA ASP A 326 -13.53 17.47 -4.41
C ASP A 326 -13.08 16.07 -4.84
N HIS A 327 -11.92 15.60 -4.36
CA HIS A 327 -11.33 14.31 -4.74
C HIS A 327 -10.58 13.64 -3.57
N PRO A 328 -10.74 12.32 -3.35
CA PRO A 328 -9.92 11.60 -2.37
C PRO A 328 -8.48 11.45 -2.88
N MET A 329 -7.53 12.02 -2.16
CA MET A 329 -6.08 11.98 -2.44
C MET A 329 -5.31 11.30 -1.31
N GLU A 330 -4.06 10.93 -1.55
CA GLU A 330 -3.21 10.31 -0.52
C GLU A 330 -3.05 11.22 0.70
N GLY A 331 -2.81 12.52 0.47
CA GLY A 331 -2.73 13.53 1.52
C GLY A 331 -4.03 13.75 2.32
N CYS A 332 -5.19 13.31 1.80
CA CYS A 332 -6.45 13.37 2.53
C CYS A 332 -6.60 12.25 3.57
N SER A 333 -5.86 11.15 3.43
CA SER A 333 -5.97 9.98 4.33
C SER A 333 -5.51 10.29 5.76
N ALA A 334 -4.65 11.29 5.94
CA ALA A 334 -4.19 11.76 7.24
C ALA A 334 -5.23 12.61 7.98
N CYS A 335 -6.28 13.06 7.29
CA CYS A 335 -7.31 13.95 7.84
C CYS A 335 -8.70 13.29 7.81
N SER A 336 -9.49 13.58 8.84
CA SER A 336 -10.89 13.20 8.95
C SER A 336 -11.79 14.40 8.67
N LYS A 337 -13.10 14.20 8.49
CA LYS A 337 -14.07 15.27 8.18
C LYS A 337 -14.07 16.47 9.16
N GLY A 338 -13.50 16.32 10.35
CA GLY A 338 -13.43 17.37 11.35
C GLY A 338 -12.05 17.60 11.95
N ASP A 339 -11.04 16.82 11.60
CA ASP A 339 -9.74 16.84 12.28
C ASP A 339 -8.60 16.56 11.31
N CYS A 340 -7.49 17.28 11.43
CA CYS A 340 -6.37 17.19 10.50
C CYS A 340 -5.09 17.47 11.30
N PRO A 341 -4.45 16.42 11.86
CA PRO A 341 -3.35 16.56 12.80
C PRO A 341 -2.10 17.24 12.21
N ASP A 342 -1.88 17.11 10.91
CA ASP A 342 -0.81 17.82 10.20
C ASP A 342 -1.36 18.44 8.91
N PRO A 343 -1.98 19.63 9.00
CA PRO A 343 -2.58 20.28 7.85
C PRO A 343 -1.51 20.79 6.88
N LEU A 344 -0.30 21.11 7.34
CA LEU A 344 0.80 21.56 6.47
C LEU A 344 1.35 20.39 5.65
N GLY A 345 1.65 19.24 6.29
CA GLY A 345 2.07 18.02 5.61
C GLY A 345 1.02 17.49 4.66
N SER A 346 -0.26 17.50 5.06
CA SER A 346 -1.37 17.06 4.20
C SER A 346 -1.55 17.99 2.99
N LEU A 347 -1.47 19.31 3.18
CA LEU A 347 -1.52 20.28 2.09
C LEU A 347 -0.35 20.10 1.13
N SER A 348 0.86 19.90 1.66
CA SER A 348 2.05 19.60 0.87
C SER A 348 1.85 18.36 0.01
N ALA A 349 1.42 17.24 0.59
CA ALA A 349 1.16 16.00 -0.15
C ALA A 349 0.14 16.19 -1.28
N ILE A 350 -0.98 16.86 -1.00
CA ILE A 350 -2.01 17.20 -1.99
C ILE A 350 -1.43 18.04 -3.14
N CYS A 351 -0.63 19.04 -2.81
CA CYS A 351 -0.09 19.95 -3.81
C CYS A 351 1.04 19.35 -4.63
N HIS A 352 1.84 18.44 -4.07
CA HIS A 352 2.79 17.66 -4.86
C HIS A 352 2.10 16.70 -5.82
N GLU A 353 0.93 16.17 -5.44
CA GLU A 353 0.11 15.31 -6.31
C GLU A 353 -0.57 16.13 -7.43
N MET A 354 -1.12 17.30 -7.10
CA MET A 354 -1.83 18.18 -8.04
C MET A 354 -1.43 19.66 -7.87
N PRO A 355 -0.27 20.08 -8.39
CA PRO A 355 0.32 21.40 -8.07
C PRO A 355 -0.45 22.59 -8.62
N ASN A 356 -1.27 22.37 -9.64
CA ASN A 356 -2.04 23.43 -10.30
C ASN A 356 -3.41 23.67 -9.65
N MET A 357 -3.74 23.02 -8.52
CA MET A 357 -4.98 23.30 -7.81
C MET A 357 -4.97 24.72 -7.23
N ALA A 358 -6.12 25.40 -7.26
CA ALA A 358 -6.24 26.75 -6.71
C ALA A 358 -5.87 26.83 -5.22
N VAL A 359 -6.15 25.76 -4.46
CA VAL A 359 -5.80 25.64 -3.03
C VAL A 359 -4.29 25.62 -2.77
N CYS A 360 -3.48 25.23 -3.76
CA CYS A 360 -2.03 25.10 -3.62
C CYS A 360 -1.27 26.41 -3.74
N ARG A 361 -1.95 27.50 -4.14
CA ARG A 361 -1.33 28.82 -4.27
C ARG A 361 -0.66 29.29 -2.98
N THR A 362 -1.27 29.04 -1.83
CA THR A 362 -0.72 29.45 -0.53
C THR A 362 0.55 28.66 -0.19
N LEU A 363 0.55 27.34 -0.44
CA LEU A 363 1.73 26.50 -0.22
C LEU A 363 2.88 26.90 -1.15
N TRP A 364 2.60 27.13 -2.43
CA TRP A 364 3.65 27.56 -3.36
C TRP A 364 4.17 28.96 -3.04
N GLY A 365 3.30 29.88 -2.62
CA GLY A 365 3.72 31.19 -2.11
C GLY A 365 4.62 31.09 -0.88
N PHE A 366 4.34 30.14 0.01
CA PHE A 366 5.21 29.80 1.15
C PHE A 366 6.57 29.27 0.67
N CYS A 367 6.59 28.30 -0.24
CA CYS A 367 7.82 27.73 -0.78
C CYS A 367 8.66 28.74 -1.57
N ASP A 368 8.04 29.60 -2.37
CA ASP A 368 8.71 30.65 -3.14
C ASP A 368 9.32 31.72 -2.22
N ALA A 369 8.59 32.11 -1.17
CA ALA A 369 9.04 33.14 -0.23
C ALA A 369 10.15 32.63 0.70
N ALA A 370 10.07 31.38 1.12
CA ALA A 370 11.04 30.77 2.03
C ALA A 370 12.24 30.15 1.32
N GLY A 371 12.12 29.81 0.03
CA GLY A 371 13.11 29.08 -0.75
C GLY A 371 12.87 27.57 -0.68
N PRO A 372 12.73 26.88 -1.83
CA PRO A 372 12.36 25.46 -1.86
C PRO A 372 13.42 24.53 -1.24
N GLU A 373 14.69 24.91 -1.33
CA GLU A 373 15.80 24.18 -0.71
C GLU A 373 15.90 24.39 0.80
N ASP A 374 15.29 25.45 1.33
CA ASP A 374 15.32 25.73 2.77
C ASP A 374 14.19 25.00 3.53
N LEU A 375 13.21 24.44 2.81
CA LEU A 375 12.05 23.73 3.36
C LEU A 375 11.75 22.47 2.55
N ARG A 376 12.78 21.65 2.33
CA ARG A 376 12.72 20.47 1.46
C ARG A 376 11.61 19.50 1.86
N GLU A 377 11.29 19.38 3.16
CA GLU A 377 10.21 18.51 3.65
C GLU A 377 8.86 18.79 2.94
N TRP A 378 8.52 20.06 2.72
CA TRP A 378 7.25 20.46 2.11
C TRP A 378 7.39 21.01 0.70
N CYS A 379 8.56 21.53 0.33
CA CYS A 379 8.76 22.29 -0.90
C CYS A 379 9.64 21.59 -1.92
N ALA A 380 10.37 20.53 -1.56
CA ALA A 380 11.17 19.81 -2.54
C ALA A 380 10.23 19.14 -3.55
N GLU A 381 10.42 19.46 -4.83
CA GLU A 381 9.79 18.73 -5.92
C GLU A 381 10.35 17.31 -5.93
N ASP A 382 9.72 16.42 -5.18
CA ASP A 382 9.99 15.00 -5.30
C ASP A 382 9.40 14.54 -6.63
N SER A 383 10.27 14.42 -7.64
CA SER A 383 9.89 13.94 -8.97
C SER A 383 9.14 12.60 -8.95
N SER A 384 9.23 11.83 -7.85
CA SER A 384 8.48 10.59 -7.64
C SER A 384 7.02 10.78 -7.20
N ARG A 385 6.66 11.96 -6.65
CA ARG A 385 5.32 12.27 -6.13
C ARG A 385 4.43 12.98 -7.14
N TYR A 386 5.00 13.66 -8.14
CA TYR A 386 4.23 14.33 -9.19
C TYR A 386 3.54 13.31 -10.10
N LEU A 387 2.22 13.21 -10.05
CA LEU A 387 1.44 12.50 -11.06
C LEU A 387 1.05 13.52 -12.14
N PRO A 388 1.38 13.30 -13.43
CA PRO A 388 0.89 14.15 -14.50
C PRO A 388 -0.63 14.23 -14.45
N SER A 389 -1.18 15.45 -14.44
CA SER A 389 -2.63 15.64 -14.53
C SER A 389 -3.13 14.98 -15.81
N MET A 390 -4.03 13.99 -15.71
CA MET A 390 -4.59 13.33 -16.89
C MET A 390 -5.39 14.33 -17.73
N ILE A 391 -4.88 14.65 -18.91
CA ILE A 391 -5.52 15.56 -19.86
C ILE A 391 -6.43 14.75 -20.77
N MET A 392 -7.73 15.04 -20.77
CA MET A 392 -8.76 14.30 -21.53
C MET A 392 -8.87 14.73 -23.01
N TYR A 393 -7.81 15.32 -23.59
CA TYR A 393 -7.74 15.68 -25.00
C TYR A 393 -6.38 15.33 -25.57
N PHE A 394 -6.31 15.15 -26.89
CA PHE A 394 -5.08 14.77 -27.56
C PHE A 394 -3.96 15.78 -27.32
N HIS A 395 -2.82 15.30 -26.80
CA HIS A 395 -1.69 16.14 -26.44
C HIS A 395 -0.35 15.47 -26.81
N GLN A 396 0.73 16.26 -26.75
CA GLN A 396 2.09 15.87 -27.18
C GLN A 396 3.11 16.04 -26.04
N ARG A 397 2.76 15.63 -24.82
CA ARG A 397 3.67 15.71 -23.68
C ARG A 397 4.57 14.49 -23.62
N VAL A 398 5.79 14.69 -23.13
CA VAL A 398 6.77 13.61 -22.94
C VAL A 398 6.52 12.88 -21.63
N GLN A 399 6.01 13.58 -20.61
CA GLN A 399 5.77 13.03 -19.27
C GLN A 399 4.33 12.56 -19.12
N GLU A 400 4.09 11.29 -19.41
CA GLU A 400 2.79 10.63 -19.20
C GLU A 400 2.97 9.35 -18.39
N LEU A 401 1.94 8.96 -17.64
CA LEU A 401 1.93 7.70 -16.90
C LEU A 401 1.46 6.57 -17.83
N ILE A 402 2.30 5.55 -18.03
CA ILE A 402 2.03 4.45 -18.96
C ILE A 402 1.71 3.20 -18.15
N LEU A 403 0.41 2.90 -17.95
CA LEU A 403 -0.13 1.76 -17.19
C LEU A 403 0.16 1.75 -15.68
N TRP A 404 1.40 1.98 -15.27
CA TRP A 404 1.87 1.89 -13.88
C TRP A 404 2.59 3.17 -13.46
N LYS A 405 2.63 3.45 -12.14
CA LYS A 405 3.27 4.65 -11.56
C LYS A 405 4.76 4.72 -11.89
N GLU A 406 5.41 3.57 -12.01
CA GLU A 406 6.84 3.45 -12.26
C GLU A 406 7.20 3.63 -13.74
N TRP A 407 6.27 3.33 -14.66
CA TRP A 407 6.52 3.48 -16.10
C TRP A 407 6.12 4.87 -16.57
N ARG A 408 6.96 5.85 -16.20
CA ARG A 408 6.82 7.26 -16.58
C ARG A 408 8.08 7.75 -17.29
N PRO A 409 8.04 8.02 -18.61
CA PRO A 409 9.14 8.70 -19.28
C PRO A 409 9.30 10.14 -18.75
N MET A 410 10.47 10.46 -18.22
CA MET A 410 10.83 11.80 -17.73
C MET A 410 11.52 12.65 -18.80
N ASN A 411 12.06 12.01 -19.84
CA ASN A 411 12.80 12.64 -20.91
C ASN A 411 12.46 12.01 -22.28
N THR A 412 12.90 12.67 -23.35
CA THR A 412 12.60 12.28 -24.73
C THR A 412 13.11 10.88 -25.08
N ALA A 413 14.26 10.47 -24.54
CA ALA A 413 14.83 9.16 -24.82
C ALA A 413 13.99 8.03 -24.18
N GLN A 414 13.57 8.22 -22.93
CA GLN A 414 12.64 7.29 -22.26
C GLN A 414 11.30 7.23 -22.98
N TYR A 415 10.78 8.37 -23.45
CA TYR A 415 9.53 8.41 -24.21
C TYR A 415 9.65 7.65 -25.54
N ALA A 416 10.75 7.82 -26.27
CA ALA A 416 11.02 7.04 -27.48
C ALA A 416 11.15 5.53 -27.19
N ALA A 417 11.80 5.16 -26.08
CA ALA A 417 11.87 3.76 -25.64
C ALA A 417 10.48 3.19 -25.33
N SER A 418 9.61 3.97 -24.67
CA SER A 418 8.21 3.58 -24.43
C SER A 418 7.43 3.38 -25.72
N ILE A 419 7.61 4.26 -26.73
CA ILE A 419 7.01 4.07 -28.06
C ILE A 419 7.41 2.73 -28.66
N VAL A 420 8.71 2.39 -28.64
CA VAL A 420 9.21 1.12 -29.18
C VAL A 420 8.62 -0.07 -28.42
N ALA A 421 8.54 0.01 -27.09
CA ALA A 421 7.95 -1.05 -26.26
C ALA A 421 6.45 -1.25 -26.56
N ILE A 422 5.68 -0.18 -26.75
CA ILE A 422 4.25 -0.24 -27.08
C ILE A 422 4.03 -0.84 -28.47
N VAL A 423 4.86 -0.46 -29.46
CA VAL A 423 4.85 -1.10 -30.79
C VAL A 423 5.11 -2.61 -30.64
N ALA A 424 6.11 -3.00 -29.86
CA ALA A 424 6.41 -4.41 -29.60
C ALA A 424 5.25 -5.15 -28.92
N MET A 425 4.53 -4.51 -27.99
CA MET A 425 3.32 -5.08 -27.37
C MET A 425 2.20 -5.32 -28.40
N GLY A 426 1.96 -4.39 -29.32
CA GLY A 426 0.99 -4.58 -30.41
C GLY A 426 1.37 -5.72 -31.37
N VAL A 427 2.66 -5.83 -31.71
CA VAL A 427 3.19 -6.94 -32.52
C VAL A 427 3.01 -8.27 -31.80
N LEU A 428 3.34 -8.34 -30.50
CA LEU A 428 3.18 -9.53 -29.68
C LEU A 428 1.71 -9.97 -29.55
N ALA A 429 0.79 -9.02 -29.34
CA ALA A 429 -0.65 -9.30 -29.30
C ALA A 429 -1.12 -9.97 -30.60
N THR A 430 -0.70 -9.42 -31.74
CA THR A 430 -1.05 -9.97 -33.06
C THR A 430 -0.42 -11.35 -33.30
N GLY A 431 0.83 -11.53 -32.86
CA GLY A 431 1.53 -12.82 -32.93
C GLY A 431 0.84 -13.90 -32.10
N LEU A 432 0.41 -13.58 -30.87
CA LEU A 432 -0.33 -14.52 -30.00
C LEU A 432 -1.68 -14.93 -30.61
N LYS A 433 -2.42 -13.96 -31.19
CA LYS A 433 -3.67 -14.24 -31.91
C LYS A 433 -3.44 -15.18 -33.10
N THR A 434 -2.37 -14.94 -33.86
CA THR A 434 -2.00 -15.79 -35.00
C THR A 434 -1.58 -17.19 -34.56
N ALA A 435 -0.76 -17.29 -33.51
CA ALA A 435 -0.33 -18.57 -32.94
C ALA A 435 -1.53 -19.39 -32.42
N LYS A 436 -2.50 -18.75 -31.78
CA LYS A 436 -3.77 -19.39 -31.38
C LYS A 436 -4.49 -19.99 -32.59
N GLY A 437 -4.57 -19.24 -33.69
CA GLY A 437 -5.16 -19.70 -34.96
C GLY A 437 -4.40 -20.89 -35.56
N ALA A 438 -3.06 -20.79 -35.65
CA ALA A 438 -2.22 -21.85 -36.19
C ALA A 438 -2.31 -23.16 -35.38
N LEU A 439 -2.29 -23.07 -34.04
CA LEU A 439 -2.48 -24.25 -33.16
C LEU A 439 -3.88 -24.85 -33.33
N ALA A 440 -4.92 -24.03 -33.48
CA ALA A 440 -6.26 -24.52 -33.73
C ALA A 440 -6.35 -25.28 -35.07
N LEU A 441 -5.70 -24.76 -36.12
CA LEU A 441 -5.59 -25.43 -37.42
C LEU A 441 -4.79 -26.73 -37.34
N GLN A 442 -3.71 -26.75 -36.57
CA GLN A 442 -2.88 -27.94 -36.36
C GLN A 442 -3.67 -29.05 -35.68
N TRP A 443 -4.33 -28.78 -34.55
CA TRP A 443 -5.11 -29.80 -33.84
C TRP A 443 -6.34 -30.25 -34.64
N ALA A 444 -6.91 -29.39 -35.50
CA ALA A 444 -7.93 -29.81 -36.46
C ALA A 444 -7.35 -30.76 -37.53
N HIS A 445 -6.13 -30.49 -38.01
CA HIS A 445 -5.45 -31.36 -38.96
C HIS A 445 -5.10 -32.72 -38.36
N ASP A 446 -4.55 -32.75 -37.15
CA ASP A 446 -4.14 -33.99 -36.48
C ASP A 446 -5.35 -34.91 -36.23
N ARG A 447 -6.49 -34.35 -35.81
CA ARG A 447 -7.76 -35.08 -35.68
C ARG A 447 -8.26 -35.64 -37.03
N ALA A 448 -8.14 -34.86 -38.10
CA ALA A 448 -8.53 -35.32 -39.44
C ALA A 448 -7.65 -36.48 -39.93
N LEU A 449 -6.34 -36.47 -39.63
CA LEU A 449 -5.42 -37.56 -39.99
C LEU A 449 -5.69 -38.84 -39.19
N ALA A 450 -6.12 -38.71 -37.93
CA ALA A 450 -6.50 -39.85 -37.09
C ALA A 450 -7.77 -40.57 -37.58
N GLY A 451 -8.50 -40.01 -38.55
CA GLY A 451 -9.79 -40.56 -38.99
C GLY A 451 -10.88 -40.46 -37.92
N GLU A 452 -10.61 -39.71 -36.85
CA GLU A 452 -11.58 -39.42 -35.81
C GLU A 452 -12.56 -38.40 -36.37
N ALA A 453 -13.72 -38.90 -36.81
CA ALA A 453 -14.87 -38.03 -36.97
C ALA A 453 -15.04 -37.23 -35.68
N PRO A 454 -15.38 -35.93 -35.73
CA PRO A 454 -15.62 -35.14 -34.52
C PRO A 454 -16.83 -35.73 -33.80
N VAL A 455 -16.61 -36.73 -32.96
CA VAL A 455 -17.61 -37.22 -32.05
C VAL A 455 -17.77 -36.10 -31.05
N PRO A 456 -18.96 -35.48 -30.91
CA PRO A 456 -19.21 -34.55 -29.83
C PRO A 456 -19.11 -35.36 -28.53
N ALA A 457 -17.89 -35.46 -27.98
CA ALA A 457 -17.69 -35.83 -26.60
C ALA A 457 -18.58 -34.87 -25.79
N SER A 458 -19.37 -35.43 -24.89
CA SER A 458 -20.48 -34.77 -24.19
C SER A 458 -20.30 -33.26 -24.03
N ILE A 459 -21.33 -32.50 -24.37
CA ILE A 459 -21.40 -31.01 -24.32
C ILE A 459 -20.77 -30.42 -23.04
N TRP A 460 -20.74 -31.17 -21.95
CA TRP A 460 -20.35 -30.73 -20.62
C TRP A 460 -18.95 -31.16 -20.15
N LEU A 461 -18.35 -32.22 -20.72
CA LEU A 461 -17.10 -32.80 -20.20
C LEU A 461 -16.11 -33.11 -21.34
N PRO A 462 -15.02 -32.32 -21.49
CA PRO A 462 -13.97 -32.61 -22.46
C PRO A 462 -13.20 -33.88 -22.08
N SER A 463 -12.74 -34.63 -23.08
CA SER A 463 -11.81 -35.74 -22.84
C SER A 463 -10.48 -35.23 -22.28
N GLY A 464 -9.71 -36.08 -21.60
CA GLY A 464 -8.44 -35.67 -20.97
C GLY A 464 -7.45 -35.00 -21.94
N GLU A 465 -7.45 -35.38 -23.21
CA GLU A 465 -6.63 -34.73 -24.24
C GLU A 465 -7.19 -33.37 -24.67
N GLN A 466 -8.51 -33.24 -24.82
CA GLN A 466 -9.19 -31.98 -25.10
C GLN A 466 -9.01 -30.96 -23.96
N VAL A 467 -8.88 -31.41 -22.72
CA VAL A 467 -8.57 -30.54 -21.57
C VAL A 467 -7.24 -29.82 -21.78
N ARG A 468 -6.19 -30.54 -22.22
CA ARG A 468 -4.88 -29.93 -22.46
C ARG A 468 -4.92 -28.89 -23.57
N GLU A 469 -5.57 -29.20 -24.68
CA GLU A 469 -5.75 -28.28 -25.81
C GLU A 469 -6.53 -27.03 -25.40
N THR A 470 -7.64 -27.23 -24.69
CA THR A 470 -8.50 -26.14 -24.20
C THR A 470 -7.75 -25.28 -23.19
N ALA A 471 -6.97 -25.88 -22.30
CA ALA A 471 -6.14 -25.16 -21.34
C ALA A 471 -5.08 -24.28 -22.03
N ILE A 472 -4.39 -24.81 -23.06
CA ILE A 472 -3.40 -24.04 -23.83
C ILE A 472 -4.08 -22.88 -24.59
N LYS A 473 -5.19 -23.14 -25.28
CA LYS A 473 -5.97 -22.10 -25.98
C LYS A 473 -6.45 -21.01 -25.02
N SER A 474 -7.00 -21.40 -23.88
CA SER A 474 -7.47 -20.49 -22.84
C SER A 474 -6.32 -19.65 -22.28
N GLY A 475 -5.15 -20.25 -22.03
CA GLY A 475 -3.96 -19.53 -21.58
C GLY A 475 -3.49 -18.48 -22.59
N ILE A 476 -3.38 -18.83 -23.87
CA ILE A 476 -3.00 -17.88 -24.93
C ILE A 476 -4.05 -16.76 -25.06
N MET A 477 -5.33 -17.10 -24.98
CA MET A 477 -6.42 -16.11 -25.02
C MET A 477 -6.35 -15.14 -23.84
N GLY A 478 -6.12 -15.64 -22.62
CA GLY A 478 -6.01 -14.81 -21.42
C GLY A 478 -4.85 -13.82 -21.51
N VAL A 479 -3.68 -14.26 -21.99
CA VAL A 479 -2.52 -13.37 -22.21
C VAL A 479 -2.81 -12.35 -23.31
N SER A 480 -3.40 -12.79 -24.44
CA SER A 480 -3.76 -11.88 -25.54
C SER A 480 -4.72 -10.78 -25.10
N LEU A 481 -5.80 -11.15 -24.38
CA LEU A 481 -6.77 -10.19 -23.87
C LEU A 481 -6.13 -9.19 -22.91
N THR A 482 -5.24 -9.66 -22.04
CA THR A 482 -4.52 -8.78 -21.10
C THR A 482 -3.70 -7.71 -21.85
N ILE A 483 -2.97 -8.11 -22.90
CA ILE A 483 -2.19 -7.17 -23.72
C ILE A 483 -3.09 -6.21 -24.48
N ASP A 484 -4.23 -6.69 -25.02
CA ASP A 484 -5.20 -5.82 -25.70
C ASP A 484 -5.77 -4.76 -24.75
N TYR A 485 -6.13 -5.12 -23.52
CA TYR A 485 -6.58 -4.15 -22.51
C TYR A 485 -5.48 -3.16 -22.12
N PHE A 486 -4.22 -3.60 -22.03
CA PHE A 486 -3.10 -2.69 -21.79
C PHE A 486 -2.94 -1.69 -22.94
N ASN A 487 -2.98 -2.14 -24.19
CA ASN A 487 -2.93 -1.25 -25.36
C ASN A 487 -4.12 -0.27 -25.39
N MET A 488 -5.31 -0.72 -24.99
CA MET A 488 -6.49 0.14 -24.85
C MET A 488 -6.27 1.23 -23.78
N LEU A 489 -5.78 0.86 -22.59
CA LEU A 489 -5.45 1.81 -21.52
C LEU A 489 -4.38 2.82 -21.95
N ILE A 490 -3.37 2.37 -22.70
CA ILE A 490 -2.35 3.25 -23.28
C ILE A 490 -2.98 4.24 -24.28
N ALA A 491 -3.89 3.78 -25.14
CA ALA A 491 -4.59 4.65 -26.08
C ALA A 491 -5.48 5.69 -25.36
N MET A 492 -6.07 5.33 -24.21
CA MET A 492 -6.86 6.23 -23.36
C MET A 492 -6.04 7.31 -22.64
N THR A 493 -4.70 7.30 -22.74
CA THR A 493 -3.88 8.42 -22.26
C THR A 493 -4.04 9.67 -23.11
N PHE A 494 -4.64 9.60 -24.30
CA PHE A 494 -4.75 10.70 -25.27
C PHE A 494 -3.40 11.29 -25.70
N ASN A 495 -2.29 10.60 -25.47
CA ASN A 495 -1.00 11.03 -25.98
C ASN A 495 -0.87 10.62 -27.45
N VAL A 496 -0.70 11.59 -28.36
CA VAL A 496 -0.72 11.34 -29.81
C VAL A 496 0.36 10.33 -30.24
N GLY A 497 1.56 10.41 -29.67
CA GLY A 497 2.65 9.50 -30.03
C GLY A 497 2.45 8.08 -29.50
N LEU A 498 1.92 7.93 -28.28
CA LEU A 498 1.60 6.60 -27.72
C LEU A 498 0.43 5.94 -28.46
N PHE A 499 -0.60 6.72 -28.80
CA PHE A 499 -1.73 6.25 -29.60
C PHE A 499 -1.27 5.76 -30.99
N ALA A 500 -0.45 6.54 -31.68
CA ALA A 500 0.12 6.14 -32.98
C ALA A 500 1.00 4.88 -32.85
N ALA A 501 1.74 4.73 -31.75
CA ALA A 501 2.56 3.56 -31.46
C ALA A 501 1.72 2.27 -31.33
N VAL A 502 0.56 2.34 -30.64
CA VAL A 502 -0.38 1.20 -30.54
C VAL A 502 -0.84 0.77 -31.94
N ILE A 503 -1.31 1.71 -32.76
CA ILE A 503 -1.77 1.42 -34.14
C ILE A 503 -0.64 0.82 -34.97
N ALA A 504 0.55 1.44 -34.95
CA ALA A 504 1.71 0.95 -35.68
C ALA A 504 2.09 -0.48 -35.28
N GLY A 505 2.01 -0.81 -33.99
CA GLY A 505 2.24 -2.17 -33.49
C GLY A 505 1.30 -3.21 -34.09
N TYR A 506 0.00 -2.94 -34.13
CA TYR A 506 -0.97 -3.86 -34.74
C TYR A 506 -0.80 -4.00 -36.26
N VAL A 507 -0.50 -2.90 -36.96
CA VAL A 507 -0.25 -2.93 -38.42
C VAL A 507 0.99 -3.76 -38.73
N VAL A 508 2.11 -3.50 -38.04
CA VAL A 508 3.36 -4.25 -38.23
C VAL A 508 3.17 -5.72 -37.85
N GLY A 509 2.48 -6.00 -36.75
CA GLY A 509 2.17 -7.37 -36.33
C GLY A 509 1.37 -8.12 -37.40
N SER A 510 0.37 -7.47 -37.99
CA SER A 510 -0.46 -8.09 -39.04
C SER A 510 0.39 -8.42 -40.26
N LEU A 511 1.20 -7.48 -40.75
CA LEU A 511 2.10 -7.73 -41.90
C LEU A 511 3.08 -8.89 -41.65
N LEU A 512 3.61 -8.99 -40.43
CA LEU A 512 4.56 -10.04 -40.06
C LEU A 512 3.93 -11.42 -39.88
N PHE A 513 2.67 -11.53 -39.49
CA PHE A 513 2.08 -12.81 -39.10
C PHE A 513 0.97 -13.31 -40.04
N THR A 514 0.34 -12.45 -40.84
CA THR A 514 -0.69 -12.87 -41.81
C THR A 514 -0.15 -13.91 -42.80
N HIS A 515 1.01 -13.66 -43.40
CA HIS A 515 1.62 -14.60 -44.36
C HIS A 515 2.01 -15.94 -43.70
N VAL A 516 2.31 -15.95 -42.40
CA VAL A 516 2.66 -17.17 -41.67
C VAL A 516 1.43 -18.07 -41.57
N LEU A 517 0.27 -17.50 -41.26
CA LEU A 517 -0.98 -18.25 -41.14
C LEU A 517 -1.42 -18.85 -42.49
N GLU A 518 -1.37 -18.05 -43.56
CA GLU A 518 -1.68 -18.49 -44.93
C GLU A 518 -0.78 -19.65 -45.37
N ASN A 519 0.54 -19.49 -45.21
CA ASN A 519 1.51 -20.53 -45.59
C ASN A 519 1.33 -21.80 -44.74
N TYR A 520 1.06 -21.65 -43.45
CA TYR A 520 0.82 -22.78 -42.56
C TYR A 520 -0.43 -23.55 -42.98
N GLY A 521 -1.53 -22.87 -43.30
CA GLY A 521 -2.74 -23.47 -43.85
C GLY A 521 -2.47 -24.23 -45.15
N ALA A 522 -1.73 -23.64 -46.08
CA ALA A 522 -1.36 -24.26 -47.35
C ALA A 522 -0.52 -25.55 -47.16
N ILE A 523 0.45 -25.53 -46.24
CA ILE A 523 1.28 -26.71 -45.92
C ILE A 523 0.42 -27.83 -45.33
N LEU A 524 -0.46 -27.52 -44.38
CA LEU A 524 -1.34 -28.52 -43.78
C LEU A 524 -2.29 -29.12 -44.82
N HIS A 525 -2.85 -28.29 -45.71
CA HIS A 525 -3.69 -28.75 -46.80
C HIS A 525 -2.94 -29.69 -47.76
N HIS A 526 -1.71 -29.35 -48.14
CA HIS A 526 -0.88 -30.22 -48.98
C HIS A 526 -0.60 -31.56 -48.30
N ARG A 527 -0.28 -31.57 -46.99
CA ARG A 527 -0.09 -32.80 -46.20
C ARG A 527 -1.35 -33.66 -46.15
N ARG A 528 -2.54 -33.06 -46.00
CA ARG A 528 -3.82 -33.80 -46.08
C ARG A 528 -4.00 -34.48 -47.43
N LYS A 529 -3.78 -33.75 -48.52
CA LYS A 529 -3.88 -34.31 -49.89
C LYS A 529 -2.91 -35.49 -50.08
N GLN A 530 -1.66 -35.37 -49.63
CA GLN A 530 -0.69 -36.47 -49.70
C GLN A 530 -1.13 -37.70 -48.89
N HIS A 531 -1.62 -37.51 -47.66
CA HIS A 531 -2.10 -38.62 -46.83
C HIS A 531 -3.31 -39.33 -47.45
N ALA A 532 -4.28 -38.58 -47.98
CA ALA A 532 -5.43 -39.14 -48.67
C ALA A 532 -5.04 -39.99 -49.89
N LEU A 533 -4.07 -39.53 -50.68
CA LEU A 533 -3.54 -40.29 -51.81
C LEU A 533 -2.82 -41.58 -51.38
N LEU A 534 -2.06 -41.54 -50.28
CA LEU A 534 -1.39 -42.72 -49.73
C LEU A 534 -2.40 -43.75 -49.23
N VAL A 535 -3.41 -43.32 -48.46
CA VAL A 535 -4.50 -44.21 -47.98
C VAL A 535 -5.25 -44.83 -49.16
N ARG A 536 -5.50 -44.07 -50.23
CA ARG A 536 -6.13 -44.60 -51.44
C ARG A 536 -5.24 -45.63 -52.15
N ARG A 537 -3.93 -45.38 -52.24
CA ARG A 537 -2.98 -46.32 -52.86
C ARG A 537 -2.85 -47.62 -52.05
N THR A 538 -2.80 -47.53 -50.72
CA THR A 538 -2.73 -48.72 -49.86
C THR A 538 -4.03 -49.54 -49.90
N ALA A 539 -5.19 -48.88 -49.97
CA ALA A 539 -6.47 -49.55 -50.18
C ALA A 539 -6.49 -50.32 -51.51
N LEU A 540 -6.10 -49.68 -52.62
CA LEU A 540 -6.05 -50.33 -53.95
C LEU A 540 -5.03 -51.48 -54.01
N SER A 541 -3.89 -51.36 -53.33
CA SER A 541 -2.89 -52.43 -53.30
C SER A 541 -3.36 -53.67 -52.53
N ARG A 542 -4.28 -53.52 -51.58
CA ARG A 542 -4.80 -54.63 -50.77
C ARG A 542 -5.82 -55.47 -51.52
N ASP A 543 -6.57 -54.86 -52.45
CA ASP A 543 -7.54 -55.58 -53.29
C ASP A 543 -6.86 -56.35 -54.43
N GLY A 544 -5.67 -55.93 -54.86
CA GLY A 544 -4.92 -56.57 -55.96
C GLY A 544 -4.28 -57.92 -55.62
N THR A 545 -4.00 -58.21 -54.34
CA THR A 545 -3.32 -59.45 -53.90
C THR A 545 -4.26 -60.57 -53.47
N ALA A 546 -5.58 -60.35 -53.52
CA ALA A 546 -6.57 -61.36 -53.10
C ALA A 546 -7.07 -62.28 -54.23
N ASN A 547 -6.53 -62.19 -55.45
CA ASN A 547 -7.03 -62.93 -56.63
C ASN A 547 -6.03 -63.91 -57.27
N GLY A 548 -4.94 -64.26 -56.59
CA GLY A 548 -4.05 -65.35 -56.99
C GLY A 548 -4.09 -66.45 -55.94
N ASP A 549 -4.59 -67.63 -56.32
CA ASP A 549 -4.61 -68.92 -55.59
C ASP A 549 -5.94 -69.36 -54.96
N VAL A 550 -6.96 -69.61 -55.79
CA VAL A 550 -7.92 -70.71 -55.55
C VAL A 550 -8.31 -71.39 -56.88
N GLU A 551 -7.51 -72.37 -57.27
CA GLU A 551 -7.89 -73.59 -58.03
C GLU A 551 -7.51 -74.72 -57.05
N ALA A 552 -8.33 -75.65 -56.54
CA ALA A 552 -9.63 -76.22 -56.88
C ALA A 552 -10.28 -76.82 -55.59
N GLY A 553 -11.60 -77.07 -55.57
CA GLY A 553 -12.18 -78.05 -54.63
C GLY A 553 -13.59 -77.84 -54.06
N VAL A 554 -14.62 -78.03 -54.89
CA VAL A 554 -15.80 -78.89 -54.63
C VAL A 554 -16.72 -78.63 -53.40
N ALA A 555 -17.96 -78.21 -53.75
CA ALA A 555 -19.28 -78.69 -53.30
C ALA A 555 -20.02 -78.13 -52.05
N LEU A 556 -21.24 -77.63 -52.37
CA LEU A 556 -22.54 -77.88 -51.72
C LEU A 556 -22.79 -77.37 -50.28
N LEU A 557 -23.59 -76.31 -50.13
CA LEU A 557 -25.05 -76.41 -49.87
C LEU A 557 -25.70 -75.03 -49.70
N ALA A 558 -27.02 -75.03 -49.86
CA ALA A 558 -27.88 -73.93 -50.24
C ALA A 558 -28.47 -73.12 -49.07
N GLY A 559 -28.93 -71.90 -49.40
CA GLY A 559 -30.15 -71.32 -48.83
C GLY A 559 -29.98 -70.03 -48.03
N GLY A 560 -30.34 -68.88 -48.61
CA GLY A 560 -30.49 -67.64 -47.84
C GLY A 560 -30.84 -66.42 -48.70
N LYS A 561 -32.03 -65.87 -48.48
CA LYS A 561 -32.69 -64.82 -49.27
C LYS A 561 -31.98 -63.45 -49.28
N GLY A 562 -31.88 -62.87 -50.46
CA GLY A 562 -32.39 -61.53 -50.80
C GLY A 562 -31.96 -60.33 -49.96
N GLY A 563 -30.91 -59.63 -50.41
CA GLY A 563 -30.64 -58.24 -50.08
C GLY A 563 -29.90 -57.56 -51.23
N LYS A 564 -30.59 -56.71 -52.00
CA LYS A 564 -29.99 -55.88 -53.05
C LYS A 564 -29.04 -54.87 -52.41
N ALA A 565 -27.74 -55.14 -52.45
CA ALA A 565 -26.72 -54.12 -52.23
C ALA A 565 -26.43 -53.44 -53.57
N SER A 566 -27.00 -52.25 -53.75
CA SER A 566 -26.64 -51.31 -54.81
C SER A 566 -25.25 -50.75 -54.50
N THR A 567 -24.22 -51.28 -55.15
CA THR A 567 -22.91 -50.65 -55.26
C THR A 567 -23.04 -49.42 -56.16
N SER A 568 -23.42 -48.30 -55.56
CA SER A 568 -23.32 -46.99 -56.20
C SER A 568 -21.84 -46.61 -56.27
N ALA A 569 -21.28 -46.62 -57.48
CA ALA A 569 -20.01 -45.97 -57.78
C ALA A 569 -20.16 -44.47 -57.48
N ALA A 570 -19.66 -44.04 -56.32
CA ALA A 570 -19.66 -42.65 -55.91
C ALA A 570 -18.73 -41.84 -56.83
N GLY A 571 -19.29 -40.76 -57.37
CA GLY A 571 -18.68 -39.92 -58.38
C GLY A 571 -17.44 -39.18 -57.89
N LEU A 572 -16.50 -39.02 -58.82
CA LEU A 572 -15.23 -38.29 -58.70
C LEU A 572 -15.41 -36.76 -58.74
N SER A 573 -16.58 -36.21 -58.37
CA SER A 573 -16.87 -34.77 -58.48
C SER A 573 -16.94 -34.01 -57.15
N SER A 574 -16.58 -34.60 -56.00
CA SER A 574 -16.74 -33.95 -54.67
C SER A 574 -15.52 -33.16 -54.18
N ASP A 575 -14.42 -33.10 -54.95
CA ASP A 575 -13.19 -32.44 -54.51
C ASP A 575 -13.26 -30.90 -54.69
N GLU A 576 -14.12 -30.37 -55.57
CA GLU A 576 -14.30 -28.92 -55.73
C GLU A 576 -15.21 -28.32 -54.65
N ASP A 577 -16.32 -28.99 -54.31
CA ASP A 577 -17.26 -28.52 -53.27
C ASP A 577 -16.62 -28.48 -51.86
N SER A 578 -15.66 -29.37 -51.60
CA SER A 578 -14.93 -29.39 -50.33
C SER A 578 -13.84 -28.32 -50.24
N GLU A 579 -13.35 -27.82 -51.37
CA GLU A 579 -12.42 -26.68 -51.43
C GLU A 579 -13.15 -25.36 -51.16
N GLU A 580 -14.38 -25.21 -51.67
CA GLU A 580 -15.23 -24.04 -51.41
C GLU A 580 -15.70 -23.98 -49.94
N GLN A 581 -16.06 -25.12 -49.34
CA GLN A 581 -16.48 -25.19 -47.94
C GLN A 581 -15.34 -24.91 -46.94
N PHE A 582 -14.09 -25.25 -47.28
CA PHE A 582 -12.92 -24.90 -46.46
C PHE A 582 -12.59 -23.40 -46.54
N ARG A 583 -12.74 -22.77 -47.72
CA ARG A 583 -12.60 -21.32 -47.87
C ARG A 583 -13.61 -20.56 -47.02
N LEU A 584 -14.87 -20.97 -47.04
CA LEU A 584 -15.93 -20.36 -46.22
C LEU A 584 -15.67 -20.50 -44.71
N GLN A 585 -15.13 -21.64 -44.24
CA GLN A 585 -14.76 -21.80 -42.83
C GLN A 585 -13.54 -20.96 -42.42
N ALA A 586 -12.59 -20.72 -43.34
CA ALA A 586 -11.46 -19.83 -43.10
C ALA A 586 -11.93 -18.36 -43.04
N GLU A 587 -12.81 -17.94 -43.95
CA GLU A 587 -13.42 -16.59 -43.92
C GLU A 587 -14.30 -16.36 -42.68
N GLU A 588 -15.06 -17.36 -42.20
CA GLU A 588 -15.82 -17.24 -40.95
C GLU A 588 -14.91 -17.17 -39.72
N ALA A 589 -13.76 -17.85 -39.73
CA ALA A 589 -12.75 -17.73 -38.68
C ALA A 589 -12.08 -16.34 -38.66
N GLU A 590 -11.94 -15.70 -39.82
CA GLU A 590 -11.46 -14.32 -39.95
C GLU A 590 -12.54 -13.30 -39.54
N CYS A 591 -13.80 -13.48 -39.96
CA CYS A 591 -14.90 -12.55 -39.64
C CYS A 591 -15.22 -12.49 -38.13
N ASN A 592 -15.13 -13.62 -37.41
CA ASN A 592 -15.36 -13.64 -35.97
C ASN A 592 -14.19 -13.06 -35.14
N CYS A 593 -13.00 -12.91 -35.73
CA CYS A 593 -11.86 -12.30 -35.05
C CYS A 593 -11.80 -10.77 -35.24
N VAL A 594 -12.44 -10.22 -36.28
CA VAL A 594 -12.49 -8.77 -36.54
C VAL A 594 -13.72 -8.10 -35.90
N HIS A 595 -14.85 -8.80 -35.75
CA HIS A 595 -16.08 -8.21 -35.19
C HIS A 595 -16.23 -8.25 -33.67
N SER A 596 -15.27 -8.84 -32.93
CA SER A 596 -15.28 -8.89 -31.45
C SER A 596 -14.22 -7.98 -30.80
N ALA A 597 -13.67 -7.02 -31.55
CA ALA A 597 -12.74 -6.00 -31.03
C ALA A 597 -13.48 -4.69 -30.77
#